data_AF-A0A382ECK8-F1
#
_entry.id   AF-A0A382ECK8-F1
#
_cell.length_a   1.000
_cell.length_b   1.000
_cell.length_c   1.000
_cell.angle_alpha   90.00
_cell.angle_beta   90.00
_cell.angle_gamma   90.00
#
_symmetry.space_group_name_H-M   'P 1'
#
loop_
_entity.id
_entity.type
_entity.pdbx_description
1 polymer ?
#
loop_
_entity_poly.entity_id
_entity_poly.type
_entity_poly.pdbx_seq_one_letter_code
_entity_poly.pdbx_strand_id
1 'polypeptide(L)'
;MMNVSPHPRVFMKSLIALLGLILVVVVAAAEKYSFSGFPFSVTARAQVQSLPVVEVPPHAALFTAPEHTHARYQADIAALQRFRPTYSFWRHIFTIPDGSILFGSAEDGRLLATFPTRGNWANEGVWEDAELRSTLAGVRLQSRLTRRRSQVEDLLVPLVGAVVHNPSRGRFLSPHAARYGGFLGQWGQIYERFGVPAEIGLAQAVVESGLNGRARSRAQALGFCQWLRRNWNHLNRLAPNVIEAYNQTTQAPYCAAYLSILTTMYGSFIPALSEHHAGGVNVGRTVINGERLGGTDPREQYLMGSDFARGLRNISIQRYRELFRTYGPRSFRYAEMVFGNTVNVEQLTLETPQVPIFAMRAPRNLPLAELRAKTGLSTSELKRFNPALVKQVPARANLYLPEYMEEFGADVSFWHEPPSPLFASALDDFVRLEPGFQRWHEPSFETTLRGFQRRFEDTGTEEGAVMATVLRYVIGDLRTSRRAEILSEFRISERILQLFQRGVRELRTSVVGE
;
A
#
# COMPACT_ATOMS: atom_id res chain seq x y z
N MET A 1 -2.47 -31.80 59.45
CA MET A 1 -1.47 -31.36 60.45
C MET A 1 -0.24 -30.95 59.65
N MET A 2 0.21 -29.69 59.68
CA MET A 2 0.95 -29.04 60.79
C MET A 2 2.32 -29.73 61.03
N ASN A 3 3.47 -29.02 61.03
CA ASN A 3 3.68 -27.59 60.74
C ASN A 3 5.15 -27.22 60.42
N VAL A 4 5.33 -26.05 59.79
CA VAL A 4 6.48 -25.12 59.94
C VAL A 4 7.89 -25.48 59.38
N SER A 5 8.45 -24.50 58.65
CA SER A 5 9.81 -24.38 58.08
C SER A 5 10.76 -23.63 59.09
N PRO A 6 12.07 -23.30 58.88
CA PRO A 6 12.57 -22.53 57.71
C PRO A 6 14.05 -22.70 57.24
N HIS A 7 14.30 -22.10 56.07
CA HIS A 7 15.54 -21.57 55.46
C HIS A 7 16.89 -21.45 56.23
N PRO A 8 18.02 -21.63 55.51
CA PRO A 8 19.25 -20.84 55.66
C PRO A 8 19.24 -19.52 54.83
N ARG A 9 20.19 -18.62 55.10
CA ARG A 9 20.27 -17.21 54.61
C ARG A 9 21.32 -17.00 53.49
N VAL A 10 21.68 -15.72 53.26
CA VAL A 10 22.83 -15.17 52.48
C VAL A 10 22.49 -14.89 51.00
N PHE A 11 22.73 -13.70 50.39
CA PHE A 11 23.27 -12.40 50.88
C PHE A 11 22.69 -11.21 50.07
N MET A 12 22.41 -10.05 50.71
CA MET A 12 22.56 -8.71 50.08
C MET A 12 22.41 -7.56 51.10
N LYS A 13 23.39 -6.64 51.17
CA LYS A 13 23.26 -5.30 51.77
C LYS A 13 24.26 -4.31 51.13
N SER A 14 23.71 -3.17 50.69
CA SER A 14 24.27 -1.81 50.70
C SER A 14 25.77 -1.57 50.45
N LEU A 15 26.07 -0.95 49.30
CA LEU A 15 27.20 -0.02 49.08
C LEU A 15 26.65 1.11 48.17
N ILE A 16 26.17 2.24 48.69
CA ILE A 16 26.88 3.40 49.26
C ILE A 16 27.68 4.20 48.21
N ALA A 17 27.06 5.33 47.84
CA ALA A 17 27.60 6.61 47.36
C ALA A 17 29.07 6.73 46.91
N LEU A 18 29.24 6.93 45.60
CA LEU A 18 30.17 7.87 44.93
C LEU A 18 29.57 8.09 43.51
N LEU A 19 29.44 9.28 42.92
CA LEU A 19 29.91 10.64 43.22
C LEU A 19 28.75 11.64 43.14
N GLY A 20 28.94 12.86 43.65
CA GLY A 20 28.08 14.02 43.42
C GLY A 20 28.91 15.30 43.26
N LEU A 21 28.25 16.46 43.06
CA LEU A 21 28.87 17.76 42.69
C LEU A 21 29.48 17.72 41.26
N ILE A 22 29.34 18.70 40.35
CA ILE A 22 29.03 20.15 40.34
C ILE A 22 28.14 20.36 39.07
N LEU A 23 27.10 21.20 38.90
CA LEU A 23 26.67 22.58 39.26
C LEU A 23 25.10 22.58 39.17
N VAL A 24 24.20 23.32 39.85
CA VAL A 24 24.15 24.57 40.67
C VAL A 24 23.82 25.86 39.87
N VAL A 25 22.87 26.69 40.37
CA VAL A 25 22.30 27.93 39.74
C VAL A 25 21.51 27.65 38.43
N VAL A 26 20.28 28.12 38.16
CA VAL A 26 19.43 29.26 38.61
C VAL A 26 18.05 28.71 39.08
N VAL A 27 17.66 28.78 40.35
CA VAL A 27 16.77 29.81 40.96
C VAL A 27 15.50 30.10 40.13
N ALA A 28 14.43 29.30 40.21
CA ALA A 28 13.37 29.34 41.23
C ALA A 28 12.56 30.66 41.35
N ALA A 29 11.25 30.62 41.04
CA ALA A 29 10.15 31.31 41.76
C ALA A 29 8.79 31.17 41.03
N ALA A 30 7.87 30.33 41.52
CA ALA A 30 6.42 30.38 41.21
C ALA A 30 5.60 29.41 42.10
N GLU A 31 5.42 29.70 43.38
CA GLU A 31 4.43 28.98 44.22
C GLU A 31 3.75 29.95 45.20
N LYS A 32 2.47 29.71 45.49
CA LYS A 32 1.57 30.42 46.43
C LYS A 32 1.16 31.84 46.02
N TYR A 33 -0.14 32.01 45.75
CA TYR A 33 -1.07 32.66 46.70
C TYR A 33 -2.51 32.15 46.46
N SER A 34 -3.41 32.40 47.41
CA SER A 34 -4.63 31.59 47.62
C SER A 34 -5.93 32.19 47.06
N PHE A 35 -6.94 31.33 46.89
CA PHE A 35 -8.35 31.71 46.67
C PHE A 35 -8.94 32.52 47.84
N SER A 36 -9.73 33.56 47.54
CA SER A 36 -11.12 33.78 48.05
C SER A 36 -11.61 35.21 47.73
N GLY A 37 -12.91 35.38 47.41
CA GLY A 37 -13.55 36.71 47.33
C GLY A 37 -14.56 36.90 46.19
N PHE A 38 -15.85 36.72 46.50
CA PHE A 38 -17.01 37.22 45.73
C PHE A 38 -17.58 38.46 46.46
N PRO A 39 -18.60 39.18 45.93
CA PRO A 39 -18.94 39.46 44.52
C PRO A 39 -19.17 40.97 44.25
N PHE A 40 -19.11 41.43 43.00
CA PHE A 40 -19.86 42.63 42.57
C PHE A 40 -20.19 42.61 41.07
N SER A 41 -21.46 42.79 40.73
CA SER A 41 -21.93 42.97 39.36
C SER A 41 -21.99 44.47 39.04
N VAL A 42 -21.19 44.94 38.06
CA VAL A 42 -21.25 46.32 37.57
C VAL A 42 -21.49 46.29 36.06
N THR A 43 -22.63 46.84 35.62
CA THR A 43 -23.03 46.95 34.20
C THR A 43 -22.30 48.09 33.48
N ALA A 44 -20.97 47.95 33.35
CA ALA A 44 -20.16 48.88 32.55
C ALA A 44 -20.31 48.57 31.05
N ARG A 45 -21.01 49.46 30.32
CA ARG A 45 -21.24 49.35 28.86
C ARG A 45 -19.99 49.81 28.07
N ALA A 46 -18.90 49.06 28.19
CA ALA A 46 -17.67 49.32 27.45
C ALA A 46 -17.91 49.22 25.94
N GLN A 47 -17.36 50.18 25.18
CA GLN A 47 -17.35 50.09 23.72
C GLN A 47 -16.46 48.92 23.29
N VAL A 48 -16.91 48.12 22.33
CA VAL A 48 -16.03 47.19 21.62
C VAL A 48 -15.13 48.01 20.70
N GLN A 49 -14.05 48.56 21.26
CA GLN A 49 -12.87 48.80 20.46
C GLN A 49 -12.41 47.43 19.95
N SER A 50 -12.45 47.26 18.64
CA SER A 50 -11.80 46.12 18.00
C SER A 50 -10.32 46.18 18.34
N LEU A 51 -9.86 45.27 19.20
CA LEU A 51 -8.44 44.99 19.33
C LEU A 51 -7.91 44.73 17.91
N PRO A 52 -6.70 45.20 17.57
CA PRO A 52 -6.12 44.90 16.27
C PRO A 52 -6.13 43.38 16.11
N VAL A 53 -6.61 42.91 14.95
CA VAL A 53 -6.51 41.49 14.61
C VAL A 53 -5.02 41.17 14.63
N VAL A 54 -4.60 40.41 15.63
CA VAL A 54 -3.31 39.73 15.58
C VAL A 54 -3.44 38.78 14.40
N GLU A 55 -2.83 39.13 13.27
CA GLU A 55 -2.72 38.22 12.15
C GLU A 55 -2.07 36.95 12.67
N VAL A 56 -2.85 35.87 12.73
CA VAL A 56 -2.30 34.53 12.89
C VAL A 56 -1.33 34.38 11.72
N PRO A 57 -0.02 34.17 11.97
CA PRO A 57 0.94 34.06 10.87
C PRO A 57 0.45 32.99 9.89
N PRO A 58 0.55 33.23 8.57
CA PRO A 58 0.00 32.30 7.58
C PRO A 58 0.54 30.90 7.88
N HIS A 59 -0.39 29.94 8.06
CA HIS A 59 -0.06 28.61 8.55
C HIS A 59 1.16 28.04 7.79
N ALA A 60 2.15 27.60 8.57
CA ALA A 60 3.54 27.43 8.13
C ALA A 60 3.66 26.77 6.75
N ALA A 61 4.50 27.37 5.89
CA ALA A 61 4.71 27.04 4.47
C ALA A 61 4.37 25.58 4.14
N LEU A 62 3.17 25.38 3.56
CA LEU A 62 2.35 24.19 3.79
C LEU A 62 2.83 22.89 3.12
N PHE A 63 4.07 22.79 2.65
CA PHE A 63 4.51 21.79 1.66
C PHE A 63 3.68 21.85 0.37
N THR A 64 3.97 20.97 -0.58
CA THR A 64 3.21 20.72 -1.82
C THR A 64 2.74 19.26 -1.89
N ALA A 65 1.83 18.94 -2.81
CA ALA A 65 1.29 17.59 -2.96
C ALA A 65 2.37 16.48 -3.06
N PRO A 66 3.49 16.65 -3.81
CA PRO A 66 4.60 15.68 -3.81
C PRO A 66 5.26 15.52 -2.43
N GLU A 67 5.57 16.62 -1.74
CA GLU A 67 6.23 16.60 -0.42
C GLU A 67 5.32 15.96 0.66
N HIS A 68 4.03 16.29 0.64
CA HIS A 68 3.03 15.69 1.52
C HIS A 68 2.86 14.18 1.25
N THR A 69 2.83 13.77 -0.02
CA THR A 69 2.85 12.35 -0.41
C THR A 69 4.16 11.66 0.02
N HIS A 70 5.30 12.34 -0.09
CA HIS A 70 6.59 11.80 0.34
C HIS A 70 6.63 11.60 1.86
N ALA A 71 6.18 12.57 2.65
CA ALA A 71 6.05 12.43 4.11
C ALA A 71 5.14 11.24 4.48
N ARG A 72 4.02 11.08 3.78
CA ARG A 72 3.10 9.93 3.96
C ARG A 72 3.76 8.59 3.63
N TYR A 73 4.58 8.53 2.58
CA TYR A 73 5.37 7.35 2.20
C TYR A 73 6.45 7.01 3.24
N GLN A 74 7.21 7.99 3.76
CA GLN A 74 8.20 7.75 4.80
C GLN A 74 7.56 7.26 6.11
N ALA A 75 6.39 7.78 6.48
CA ALA A 75 5.61 7.27 7.62
C ALA A 75 5.14 5.82 7.41
N ASP A 76 4.85 5.41 6.18
CA ASP A 76 4.54 4.01 5.85
C ASP A 76 5.77 3.10 5.93
N ILE A 77 6.93 3.55 5.44
CA ILE A 77 8.21 2.84 5.60
C ILE A 77 8.52 2.62 7.09
N ALA A 78 8.42 3.65 7.92
CA ALA A 78 8.66 3.56 9.37
C ALA A 78 7.69 2.58 10.07
N ALA A 79 6.41 2.58 9.69
CA ALA A 79 5.44 1.63 10.21
C ALA A 79 5.72 0.18 9.75
N LEU A 80 6.15 -0.03 8.51
CA LEU A 80 6.58 -1.35 8.05
C LEU A 80 7.86 -1.82 8.76
N GLN A 81 8.85 -0.96 8.96
CA GLN A 81 10.04 -1.31 9.75
C GLN A 81 9.69 -1.71 11.20
N ARG A 82 8.74 -1.02 11.84
CA ARG A 82 8.33 -1.30 13.23
C ARG A 82 7.42 -2.53 13.40
N PHE A 83 6.52 -2.82 12.44
CA PHE A 83 5.52 -3.89 12.58
C PHE A 83 5.70 -5.07 11.61
N ARG A 84 6.47 -4.91 10.54
CA ARG A 84 6.66 -5.86 9.42
C ARG A 84 8.08 -5.76 8.83
N PRO A 85 9.17 -5.79 9.62
CA PRO A 85 10.52 -5.62 9.07
C PRO A 85 10.86 -6.67 7.99
N THR A 86 10.16 -7.81 7.98
CA THR A 86 10.11 -8.80 6.89
C THR A 86 9.78 -8.26 5.49
N TYR A 87 9.35 -7.00 5.34
CA TYR A 87 8.91 -6.48 4.04
C TYR A 87 10.04 -6.48 2.98
N SER A 88 11.29 -6.28 3.41
CA SER A 88 12.48 -6.33 2.56
C SER A 88 12.66 -7.67 1.82
N PHE A 89 12.25 -8.79 2.44
CA PHE A 89 12.33 -10.14 1.87
C PHE A 89 11.61 -10.26 0.52
N TRP A 90 10.50 -9.52 0.33
CA TRP A 90 9.64 -9.71 -0.83
C TRP A 90 10.28 -9.28 -2.16
N ARG A 91 11.41 -8.54 -2.13
CA ARG A 91 12.21 -8.25 -3.33
C ARG A 91 12.77 -9.51 -3.99
N HIS A 92 13.28 -10.44 -3.19
CA HIS A 92 14.03 -11.60 -3.67
C HIS A 92 13.15 -12.58 -4.46
N ILE A 93 11.85 -12.60 -4.17
CA ILE A 93 10.87 -13.44 -4.87
C ILE A 93 10.73 -13.06 -6.35
N PHE A 94 10.92 -11.79 -6.72
CA PHE A 94 10.76 -11.33 -8.10
C PHE A 94 12.10 -11.21 -8.87
N THR A 95 13.24 -11.35 -8.20
CA THR A 95 14.56 -11.42 -8.84
C THR A 95 15.03 -12.87 -9.04
N ILE A 96 14.82 -13.78 -8.07
CA ILE A 96 15.23 -15.18 -8.19
C ILE A 96 14.32 -15.94 -9.17
N PRO A 97 14.85 -16.62 -10.21
CA PRO A 97 14.06 -17.32 -11.23
C PRO A 97 13.12 -18.40 -10.67
N ASP A 98 11.97 -18.58 -11.31
CA ASP A 98 11.00 -19.65 -11.01
C ASP A 98 11.67 -21.02 -11.00
N GLY A 99 11.35 -21.77 -9.95
CA GLY A 99 11.88 -23.12 -9.71
C GLY A 99 12.35 -23.35 -8.28
N SER A 100 12.39 -22.32 -7.43
CA SER A 100 12.98 -22.36 -6.08
C SER A 100 12.01 -21.98 -4.95
N ILE A 101 12.40 -22.29 -3.72
CA ILE A 101 11.83 -21.78 -2.46
C ILE A 101 12.92 -20.94 -1.78
N LEU A 102 12.57 -19.70 -1.47
CA LEU A 102 13.39 -18.78 -0.70
C LEU A 102 13.05 -18.91 0.78
N PHE A 103 14.04 -18.82 1.66
CA PHE A 103 13.93 -18.69 3.11
C PHE A 103 14.69 -17.43 3.55
N GLY A 104 14.03 -16.59 4.34
CA GLY A 104 14.60 -15.37 4.90
C GLY A 104 14.27 -15.23 6.38
N SER A 105 15.04 -14.41 7.09
CA SER A 105 14.78 -14.07 8.48
C SER A 105 13.45 -13.30 8.61
N ALA A 106 12.69 -13.57 9.66
CA ALA A 106 11.48 -12.80 9.97
C ALA A 106 11.75 -11.57 10.87
N GLU A 107 13.01 -11.32 11.23
CA GLU A 107 13.42 -10.15 12.04
C GLU A 107 13.81 -8.96 11.15
N ASP A 108 14.52 -9.19 10.04
CA ASP A 108 15.08 -8.15 9.15
C ASP A 108 14.71 -8.36 7.66
N GLY A 109 14.14 -9.52 7.32
CA GLY A 109 13.83 -9.93 5.94
C GLY A 109 15.07 -10.31 5.09
N ARG A 110 16.26 -10.45 5.69
CA ARG A 110 17.47 -10.93 5.01
C ARG A 110 17.24 -12.31 4.42
N LEU A 111 17.65 -12.51 3.16
CA LEU A 111 17.67 -13.84 2.54
C LEU A 111 18.71 -14.71 3.24
N LEU A 112 18.32 -15.93 3.63
CA LEU A 112 19.19 -16.89 4.32
C LEU A 112 19.60 -18.02 3.36
N ALA A 113 18.64 -18.56 2.63
CA ALA A 113 18.84 -19.69 1.73
C ALA A 113 17.82 -19.72 0.57
N THR A 114 18.23 -20.34 -0.53
CA THR A 114 17.40 -20.63 -1.70
C THR A 114 17.58 -22.10 -2.10
N PHE A 115 16.47 -22.86 -2.08
CA PHE A 115 16.47 -24.29 -2.44
C PHE A 115 15.64 -24.56 -3.69
N PRO A 116 16.04 -25.47 -4.59
CA PRO A 116 15.20 -25.86 -5.72
C PRO A 116 13.90 -26.55 -5.27
N THR A 117 12.79 -26.37 -5.97
CA THR A 117 11.48 -26.99 -5.62
C THR A 117 11.44 -28.52 -5.74
N ARG A 118 12.49 -29.11 -6.31
CA ARG A 118 12.76 -30.54 -6.49
C ARG A 118 14.23 -30.81 -6.13
N GLY A 119 14.71 -32.05 -6.26
CA GLY A 119 16.11 -32.38 -5.94
C GLY A 119 16.43 -32.49 -4.44
N ASN A 120 17.71 -32.55 -4.13
CA ASN A 120 18.29 -32.71 -2.79
C ASN A 120 18.78 -31.36 -2.22
N TRP A 121 18.02 -30.79 -1.28
CA TRP A 121 18.27 -29.48 -0.70
C TRP A 121 19.58 -29.38 0.12
N ALA A 122 20.09 -30.50 0.64
CA ALA A 122 21.36 -30.51 1.37
C ALA A 122 22.58 -30.29 0.44
N ASN A 123 22.44 -30.64 -0.85
CA ASN A 123 23.51 -30.54 -1.85
C ASN A 123 23.29 -29.37 -2.82
N GLU A 124 22.03 -29.13 -3.21
CA GLU A 124 21.62 -28.15 -4.22
C GLU A 124 21.10 -26.83 -3.61
N GLY A 125 21.12 -26.70 -2.29
CA GLY A 125 20.75 -25.47 -1.58
C GLY A 125 21.84 -24.40 -1.68
N VAL A 126 21.47 -23.22 -2.16
CA VAL A 126 22.31 -22.01 -2.09
C VAL A 126 22.06 -21.35 -0.74
N TRP A 127 23.13 -20.96 -0.06
CA TRP A 127 23.10 -20.30 1.24
C TRP A 127 23.76 -18.93 1.11
N GLU A 128 23.06 -17.87 1.49
CA GLU A 128 23.64 -16.53 1.66
C GLU A 128 24.46 -16.49 2.95
N ASP A 129 24.02 -17.25 3.94
CA ASP A 129 24.66 -17.40 5.25
C ASP A 129 25.38 -18.75 5.32
N ALA A 130 26.71 -18.72 5.21
CA ALA A 130 27.52 -19.92 5.07
C ALA A 130 27.52 -20.81 6.34
N GLU A 131 27.32 -20.23 7.53
CA GLU A 131 27.34 -20.95 8.80
C GLU A 131 26.11 -21.86 8.94
N LEU A 132 24.95 -21.36 8.49
CA LEU A 132 23.68 -22.10 8.47
C LEU A 132 23.70 -23.33 7.55
N ARG A 133 24.66 -23.46 6.63
CA ARG A 133 24.77 -24.62 5.73
C ARG A 133 24.86 -25.96 6.46
N SER A 134 25.44 -25.97 7.66
CA SER A 134 25.57 -27.15 8.52
C SER A 134 24.22 -27.70 9.01
N THR A 135 23.17 -26.88 9.07
CA THR A 135 21.81 -27.20 9.57
C THR A 135 21.15 -28.39 8.86
N LEU A 136 21.52 -28.67 7.60
CA LEU A 136 20.97 -29.79 6.82
C LEU A 136 21.94 -30.99 6.70
N ALA A 137 23.11 -30.94 7.33
CA ALA A 137 24.10 -32.02 7.26
C ALA A 137 23.56 -33.28 7.94
N GLY A 138 23.54 -34.41 7.21
CA GLY A 138 22.99 -35.68 7.69
C GLY A 138 21.45 -35.72 7.81
N VAL A 139 20.74 -34.61 7.62
CA VAL A 139 19.29 -34.54 7.82
C VAL A 139 18.54 -35.21 6.66
N ARG A 140 17.82 -36.30 6.95
CA ARG A 140 16.91 -36.93 5.98
C ARG A 140 15.64 -36.08 5.81
N LEU A 141 15.66 -35.20 4.82
CA LEU A 141 14.55 -34.30 4.52
C LEU A 141 13.30 -35.02 3.96
N GLN A 142 12.13 -34.50 4.33
CA GLN A 142 10.82 -34.97 3.86
C GLN A 142 10.69 -34.91 2.33
N SER A 143 9.98 -35.88 1.74
CA SER A 143 9.77 -35.94 0.28
C SER A 143 8.70 -34.95 -0.23
N ARG A 144 7.68 -34.65 0.59
CA ARG A 144 6.60 -33.72 0.22
C ARG A 144 7.02 -32.27 0.47
N LEU A 145 7.07 -31.45 -0.58
CA LEU A 145 7.54 -30.05 -0.55
C LEU A 145 6.95 -29.19 0.58
N THR A 146 5.69 -29.37 0.97
CA THR A 146 5.11 -28.63 2.12
C THR A 146 5.68 -29.09 3.46
N ARG A 147 5.83 -30.41 3.69
CA ARG A 147 6.46 -30.93 4.91
C ARG A 147 7.95 -30.65 4.97
N ARG A 148 8.64 -30.67 3.81
CA ARG A 148 10.06 -30.30 3.71
C ARG A 148 10.28 -28.84 4.11
N ARG A 149 9.37 -27.95 3.69
CA ARG A 149 9.45 -26.53 4.03
C ARG A 149 9.30 -26.29 5.53
N SER A 150 8.26 -26.85 6.16
CA SER A 150 8.11 -26.78 7.62
C SER A 150 9.31 -27.41 8.33
N GLN A 151 9.79 -28.59 7.92
CA GLN A 151 11.00 -29.18 8.52
C GLN A 151 12.24 -28.28 8.45
N VAL A 152 12.41 -27.49 7.38
CA VAL A 152 13.54 -26.55 7.26
C VAL A 152 13.30 -25.27 8.04
N GLU A 153 12.05 -24.83 8.17
CA GLU A 153 11.62 -23.77 9.10
C GLU A 153 11.89 -24.18 10.56
N ASP A 154 11.42 -25.35 10.98
CA ASP A 154 11.64 -25.98 12.30
C ASP A 154 13.14 -26.10 12.67
N LEU A 155 14.01 -26.34 11.68
CA LEU A 155 15.46 -26.48 11.87
C LEU A 155 16.22 -25.13 11.88
N LEU A 156 15.71 -24.11 11.19
CA LEU A 156 16.34 -22.79 11.15
C LEU A 156 15.90 -21.91 12.33
N VAL A 157 14.66 -22.05 12.81
CA VAL A 157 14.11 -21.20 13.88
C VAL A 157 14.97 -21.15 15.16
N PRO A 158 15.56 -22.26 15.65
CA PRO A 158 16.47 -22.23 16.80
C PRO A 158 17.80 -21.49 16.58
N LEU A 159 18.16 -21.16 15.34
CA LEU A 159 19.44 -20.55 14.96
C LEU A 159 19.31 -19.08 14.57
N VAL A 160 18.19 -18.67 13.96
CA VAL A 160 17.98 -17.32 13.40
C VAL A 160 16.69 -16.63 13.88
N GLY A 161 16.01 -17.19 14.88
CA GLY A 161 14.67 -16.73 15.26
C GLY A 161 13.62 -17.07 14.20
N ALA A 162 12.48 -16.38 14.22
CA ALA A 162 11.38 -16.69 13.30
C ALA A 162 11.80 -16.55 11.82
N VAL A 163 11.21 -17.37 10.93
CA VAL A 163 11.59 -17.47 9.51
C VAL A 163 10.39 -17.16 8.61
N VAL A 164 10.65 -16.60 7.42
CA VAL A 164 9.67 -16.44 6.34
C VAL A 164 10.14 -17.20 5.10
N HIS A 165 9.23 -17.93 4.46
CA HIS A 165 9.53 -18.66 3.22
C HIS A 165 8.50 -18.40 2.11
N ASN A 166 8.91 -18.46 0.84
CA ASN A 166 7.98 -18.39 -0.30
C ASN A 166 8.59 -18.97 -1.60
N PRO A 167 7.80 -19.49 -2.55
CA PRO A 167 8.30 -19.80 -3.88
C PRO A 167 8.71 -18.57 -4.69
N SER A 168 9.81 -18.72 -5.44
CA SER A 168 10.32 -17.80 -6.46
C SER A 168 9.29 -17.45 -7.55
N ARG A 169 9.39 -16.25 -8.12
CA ARG A 169 8.58 -15.74 -9.24
C ARG A 169 9.38 -14.91 -10.27
N GLY A 170 10.70 -15.02 -10.33
CA GLY A 170 11.50 -14.19 -11.25
C GLY A 170 11.13 -14.28 -12.74
N ARG A 171 10.59 -15.42 -13.21
CA ARG A 171 10.12 -15.59 -14.60
C ARG A 171 8.71 -15.04 -14.85
N PHE A 172 7.98 -14.65 -13.81
CA PHE A 172 6.74 -13.88 -13.93
C PHE A 172 7.04 -12.42 -14.29
N LEU A 173 8.17 -11.87 -13.81
CA LEU A 173 8.59 -10.50 -14.10
C LEU A 173 9.56 -10.40 -15.29
N SER A 174 10.62 -11.22 -15.34
CA SER A 174 11.76 -10.96 -16.23
C SER A 174 11.45 -10.88 -17.74
N PRO A 175 10.53 -11.66 -18.35
CA PRO A 175 10.19 -11.52 -19.78
C PRO A 175 9.46 -10.22 -20.10
N HIS A 176 8.91 -9.57 -19.07
CA HIS A 176 8.13 -8.34 -19.18
C HIS A 176 8.94 -7.12 -18.74
N ALA A 177 9.84 -7.26 -17.76
CA ALA A 177 10.92 -6.30 -17.51
C ALA A 177 11.79 -6.12 -18.77
N ALA A 178 12.22 -7.20 -19.42
CA ALA A 178 12.98 -7.11 -20.68
C ALA A 178 12.20 -6.45 -21.84
N ARG A 179 10.86 -6.48 -21.84
CA ARG A 179 10.01 -5.89 -22.89
C ARG A 179 9.55 -4.46 -22.58
N TYR A 180 9.36 -4.12 -21.31
CA TYR A 180 8.68 -2.90 -20.85
C TYR A 180 9.47 -2.13 -19.76
N GLY A 181 10.65 -2.57 -19.35
CA GLY A 181 11.48 -1.90 -18.34
C GLY A 181 11.87 -0.47 -18.74
N GLY A 182 12.07 -0.24 -20.04
CA GLY A 182 12.30 1.09 -20.61
C GLY A 182 11.06 2.00 -20.63
N PHE A 183 9.90 1.56 -20.13
CA PHE A 183 8.70 2.37 -19.95
C PHE A 183 8.48 2.78 -18.49
N LEU A 184 9.30 2.30 -17.55
CA LEU A 184 9.11 2.51 -16.12
C LEU A 184 9.18 3.98 -15.72
N GLY A 185 10.14 4.76 -16.26
CA GLY A 185 10.24 6.20 -15.95
C GLY A 185 9.02 7.00 -16.41
N GLN A 186 8.50 6.70 -17.61
CA GLN A 186 7.30 7.34 -18.15
C GLN A 186 6.04 6.97 -17.35
N TRP A 187 5.90 5.70 -16.98
CA TRP A 187 4.81 5.25 -16.10
C TRP A 187 4.96 5.79 -14.66
N GLY A 188 6.19 6.02 -14.19
CA GLY A 188 6.49 6.67 -12.91
C GLY A 188 5.97 8.11 -12.86
N GLN A 189 6.31 8.92 -13.86
CA GLN A 189 5.79 10.29 -14.04
C GLN A 189 4.25 10.33 -14.07
N ILE A 190 3.61 9.32 -14.66
CA ILE A 190 2.16 9.15 -14.61
C ILE A 190 1.67 8.92 -13.17
N TYR A 191 2.31 8.06 -12.36
CA TYR A 191 1.92 7.87 -10.96
C TYR A 191 2.12 9.15 -10.12
N GLU A 192 3.25 9.83 -10.29
CA GLU A 192 3.61 11.06 -9.58
C GLU A 192 2.61 12.19 -9.87
N ARG A 193 2.09 12.29 -11.10
CA ARG A 193 1.05 13.27 -11.46
C ARG A 193 -0.20 13.17 -10.58
N PHE A 194 -0.55 12.00 -10.05
CA PHE A 194 -1.71 11.82 -9.16
C PHE A 194 -1.34 11.80 -7.67
N GLY A 195 -0.11 12.17 -7.31
CA GLY A 195 0.34 12.17 -5.92
C GLY A 195 0.63 10.77 -5.36
N VAL A 196 1.11 9.85 -6.20
CA VAL A 196 1.55 8.49 -5.81
C VAL A 196 3.06 8.36 -6.10
N PRO A 197 3.89 7.84 -5.18
CA PRO A 197 5.30 7.58 -5.47
C PRO A 197 5.45 6.58 -6.63
N ALA A 198 6.34 6.87 -7.57
CA ALA A 198 6.51 6.08 -8.79
C ALA A 198 6.82 4.60 -8.47
N GLU A 199 7.68 4.38 -7.48
CA GLU A 199 8.16 3.09 -7.03
C GLU A 199 7.00 2.26 -6.45
N ILE A 200 6.12 2.88 -5.67
CA ILE A 200 4.93 2.22 -5.10
C ILE A 200 3.93 1.82 -6.18
N GLY A 201 3.63 2.73 -7.12
CA GLY A 201 2.71 2.44 -8.22
C GLY A 201 3.20 1.34 -9.15
N LEU A 202 4.48 1.39 -9.51
CA LEU A 202 5.12 0.40 -10.37
C LEU A 202 5.36 -0.93 -9.66
N ALA A 203 5.71 -0.93 -8.37
CA ALA A 203 5.87 -2.17 -7.59
C ALA A 203 4.51 -2.87 -7.39
N GLN A 204 3.42 -2.12 -7.31
CA GLN A 204 2.07 -2.67 -7.36
C GLN A 204 1.84 -3.43 -8.68
N ALA A 205 2.22 -2.83 -9.83
CA ALA A 205 2.10 -3.48 -11.13
C ALA A 205 3.05 -4.69 -11.31
N VAL A 206 4.24 -4.67 -10.69
CA VAL A 206 5.14 -5.84 -10.58
C VAL A 206 4.46 -6.99 -9.82
N VAL A 207 3.86 -6.71 -8.66
CA VAL A 207 3.21 -7.72 -7.81
C VAL A 207 1.93 -8.28 -8.44
N GLU A 208 1.12 -7.44 -9.09
CA GLU A 208 -0.17 -7.81 -9.68
C GLU A 208 -0.05 -8.48 -11.06
N SER A 209 0.77 -7.94 -11.96
CA SER A 209 0.83 -8.39 -13.36
C SER A 209 2.22 -8.77 -13.86
N GLY A 210 3.29 -8.49 -13.10
CA GLY A 210 4.65 -8.60 -13.61
C GLY A 210 4.86 -7.65 -14.80
N LEU A 211 4.30 -6.43 -14.74
CA LEU A 211 4.27 -5.43 -15.83
C LEU A 211 3.51 -5.86 -17.10
N ASN A 212 2.77 -6.98 -17.08
CA ASN A 212 2.09 -7.51 -18.25
C ASN A 212 0.65 -6.97 -18.42
N GLY A 213 0.47 -6.03 -19.36
CA GLY A 213 -0.85 -5.49 -19.73
C GLY A 213 -1.87 -6.53 -20.19
N ARG A 214 -1.48 -7.77 -20.52
CA ARG A 214 -2.39 -8.88 -20.89
C ARG A 214 -2.59 -9.91 -19.78
N ALA A 215 -2.01 -9.73 -18.58
CA ALA A 215 -2.18 -10.65 -17.46
C ALA A 215 -3.66 -10.84 -17.07
N ARG A 216 -4.03 -12.05 -16.64
CA ARG A 216 -5.35 -12.33 -16.07
C ARG A 216 -5.27 -13.22 -14.84
N SER A 217 -5.83 -12.77 -13.72
CA SER A 217 -5.97 -13.60 -12.52
C SER A 217 -7.09 -14.64 -12.67
N ARG A 218 -7.11 -15.62 -11.76
CA ARG A 218 -8.23 -16.59 -11.64
C ARG A 218 -9.58 -15.92 -11.36
N ALA A 219 -9.59 -14.68 -10.85
CA ALA A 219 -10.80 -13.90 -10.59
C ALA A 219 -11.25 -13.05 -11.81
N GLN A 220 -10.64 -13.25 -12.99
CA GLN A 220 -10.87 -12.41 -14.19
C GLN A 220 -10.57 -10.92 -13.95
N ALA A 221 -9.55 -10.67 -13.13
CA ALA A 221 -8.86 -9.38 -13.05
C ALA A 221 -7.95 -9.20 -14.28
N LEU A 222 -7.76 -7.97 -14.76
CA LEU A 222 -7.23 -7.68 -16.10
C LEU A 222 -6.04 -6.72 -16.10
N GLY A 223 -4.98 -7.10 -16.80
CA GLY A 223 -3.85 -6.24 -17.20
C GLY A 223 -3.01 -5.68 -16.06
N PHE A 224 -2.40 -4.53 -16.30
CA PHE A 224 -1.29 -3.95 -15.53
C PHE A 224 -1.52 -3.91 -14.02
N CYS A 225 -2.68 -3.41 -13.60
CA CYS A 225 -3.07 -3.25 -12.19
C CYS A 225 -4.12 -4.29 -11.76
N GLN A 226 -4.40 -5.32 -12.57
CA GLN A 226 -5.41 -6.35 -12.28
C GLN A 226 -6.78 -5.77 -11.88
N TRP A 227 -7.36 -4.90 -12.71
CA TRP A 227 -8.74 -4.43 -12.52
C TRP A 227 -9.75 -5.57 -12.77
N LEU A 228 -10.69 -5.81 -11.84
CA LEU A 228 -11.81 -6.73 -12.09
C LEU A 228 -12.61 -6.28 -13.32
N ARG A 229 -12.91 -7.20 -14.25
CA ARG A 229 -13.60 -6.87 -15.52
C ARG A 229 -14.90 -6.06 -15.34
N ARG A 230 -15.68 -6.31 -14.27
CA ARG A 230 -16.90 -5.53 -13.96
C ARG A 230 -16.58 -4.07 -13.63
N ASN A 231 -15.48 -3.82 -12.92
CA ASN A 231 -15.06 -2.52 -12.42
C ASN A 231 -14.44 -1.71 -13.57
N TRP A 232 -13.56 -2.30 -14.38
CA TRP A 232 -13.05 -1.65 -15.59
C TRP A 232 -14.19 -1.30 -16.57
N ASN A 233 -15.11 -2.23 -16.80
CA ASN A 233 -16.31 -1.96 -17.62
C ASN A 233 -17.19 -0.85 -17.03
N HIS A 234 -17.12 -0.57 -15.73
CA HIS A 234 -17.82 0.56 -15.11
C HIS A 234 -17.05 1.87 -15.32
N LEU A 235 -15.74 1.89 -15.09
CA LEU A 235 -14.86 3.04 -15.35
C LEU A 235 -14.96 3.47 -16.83
N ASN A 236 -14.92 2.55 -17.79
CA ASN A 236 -15.08 2.84 -19.22
C ASN A 236 -16.50 3.34 -19.61
N ARG A 237 -17.49 3.31 -18.70
CA ARG A 237 -18.79 3.99 -18.90
C ARG A 237 -18.88 5.34 -18.18
N LEU A 238 -17.92 5.66 -17.32
CA LEU A 238 -17.82 6.93 -16.60
C LEU A 238 -16.81 7.87 -17.26
N ALA A 239 -15.73 7.32 -17.82
CA ALA A 239 -14.71 8.04 -18.57
C ALA A 239 -15.32 8.76 -19.79
N PRO A 240 -14.87 9.98 -20.12
CA PRO A 240 -15.37 10.70 -21.30
C PRO A 240 -14.93 10.03 -22.60
N ASN A 241 -13.78 9.33 -22.60
CA ASN A 241 -13.13 8.71 -23.75
C ASN A 241 -12.92 7.19 -23.55
N VAL A 242 -12.49 6.47 -24.61
CA VAL A 242 -12.33 5.00 -24.58
C VAL A 242 -11.05 4.61 -23.84
N ILE A 243 -11.15 3.64 -22.91
CA ILE A 243 -9.99 3.17 -22.10
C ILE A 243 -9.73 1.67 -22.28
N GLU A 244 -8.53 1.36 -22.78
CA GLU A 244 -8.15 0.00 -23.18
C GLU A 244 -7.71 -0.88 -22.00
N ALA A 245 -8.51 -1.89 -21.67
CA ALA A 245 -8.28 -2.80 -20.54
C ALA A 245 -6.97 -3.62 -20.59
N TYR A 246 -6.25 -3.62 -21.72
CA TYR A 246 -5.02 -4.41 -21.92
C TYR A 246 -3.79 -3.57 -22.30
N ASN A 247 -3.84 -2.25 -22.09
CA ASN A 247 -2.74 -1.34 -22.36
C ASN A 247 -2.23 -0.74 -21.04
N GLN A 248 -0.96 -0.97 -20.70
CA GLN A 248 -0.37 -0.52 -19.43
C GLN A 248 -0.45 1.00 -19.27
N THR A 249 -0.06 1.76 -20.29
CA THR A 249 -0.07 3.23 -20.26
C THR A 249 -1.49 3.80 -20.17
N THR A 250 -2.51 3.05 -20.62
CA THR A 250 -3.91 3.42 -20.39
C THR A 250 -4.42 3.03 -19.01
N GLN A 251 -3.91 1.96 -18.39
CA GLN A 251 -4.27 1.60 -17.01
C GLN A 251 -3.63 2.52 -15.97
N ALA A 252 -2.32 2.79 -16.09
CA ALA A 252 -1.50 3.52 -15.12
C ALA A 252 -2.20 4.76 -14.49
N PRO A 253 -2.77 5.72 -15.24
CA PRO A 253 -3.39 6.90 -14.63
C PRO A 253 -4.63 6.58 -13.79
N TYR A 254 -5.45 5.60 -14.20
CA TYR A 254 -6.63 5.18 -13.42
C TYR A 254 -6.23 4.43 -12.15
N CYS A 255 -5.11 3.71 -12.17
CA CYS A 255 -4.57 3.04 -10.99
C CYS A 255 -3.94 4.05 -10.01
N ALA A 256 -3.19 5.02 -10.53
CA ALA A 256 -2.61 6.12 -9.77
C ALA A 256 -3.69 6.96 -9.08
N ALA A 257 -4.70 7.42 -9.83
CA ALA A 257 -5.84 8.14 -9.27
C ALA A 257 -6.60 7.32 -8.22
N TYR A 258 -6.85 6.02 -8.48
CA TYR A 258 -7.55 5.16 -7.51
C TYR A 258 -6.73 4.96 -6.22
N LEU A 259 -5.43 4.69 -6.34
CA LEU A 259 -4.55 4.55 -5.18
C LEU A 259 -4.42 5.88 -4.42
N SER A 260 -4.35 7.03 -5.10
CA SER A 260 -4.35 8.36 -4.48
C SER A 260 -5.62 8.62 -3.66
N ILE A 261 -6.80 8.30 -4.22
CA ILE A 261 -8.09 8.41 -3.54
C ILE A 261 -8.16 7.48 -2.31
N LEU A 262 -7.75 6.22 -2.43
CA LEU A 262 -7.71 5.29 -1.30
C LEU A 262 -6.68 5.67 -0.23
N THR A 263 -5.53 6.20 -0.64
CA THR A 263 -4.46 6.65 0.26
C THR A 263 -4.90 7.88 1.04
N THR A 264 -5.67 8.76 0.42
CA THR A 264 -6.34 9.90 1.07
C THR A 264 -7.47 9.44 2.00
N MET A 265 -8.21 8.39 1.63
CA MET A 265 -9.22 7.77 2.51
C MET A 265 -8.63 7.20 3.81
N TYR A 266 -7.40 6.70 3.78
CA TYR A 266 -6.75 6.04 4.90
C TYR A 266 -5.60 6.83 5.55
N GLY A 267 -5.11 7.92 4.96
CA GLY A 267 -3.88 8.61 5.38
C GLY A 267 -2.58 7.81 5.17
N SER A 268 -2.62 6.69 4.45
CA SER A 268 -1.52 5.71 4.31
C SER A 268 -1.71 4.83 3.07
N PHE A 269 -0.62 4.51 2.36
CA PHE A 269 -0.61 3.61 1.22
C PHE A 269 -0.79 2.13 1.65
N ILE A 270 -0.41 1.76 2.87
CA ILE A 270 -0.45 0.36 3.37
C ILE A 270 -1.88 -0.23 3.34
N PRO A 271 -2.90 0.35 4.00
CA PRO A 271 -4.28 -0.11 3.89
C PRO A 271 -4.89 0.18 2.51
N ALA A 272 -4.46 1.23 1.80
CA ALA A 272 -4.98 1.59 0.49
C ALA A 272 -4.64 0.55 -0.60
N LEU A 273 -3.36 0.17 -0.71
CA LEU A 273 -2.90 -0.98 -1.51
C LEU A 273 -3.65 -2.26 -1.11
N SER A 274 -3.81 -2.47 0.20
CA SER A 274 -4.49 -3.65 0.72
C SER A 274 -5.99 -3.65 0.40
N GLU A 275 -6.65 -2.50 0.30
CA GLU A 275 -8.04 -2.38 -0.17
C GLU A 275 -8.12 -2.68 -1.66
N HIS A 276 -7.21 -2.13 -2.47
CA HIS A 276 -7.15 -2.39 -3.90
C HIS A 276 -7.16 -3.91 -4.20
N HIS A 277 -6.39 -4.69 -3.42
CA HIS A 277 -6.31 -6.16 -3.58
C HIS A 277 -7.40 -6.95 -2.82
N ALA A 278 -7.84 -6.52 -1.63
CA ALA A 278 -8.74 -7.31 -0.76
C ALA A 278 -10.19 -6.81 -0.66
N GLY A 279 -10.48 -5.60 -1.15
CA GLY A 279 -11.76 -4.89 -1.03
C GLY A 279 -11.98 -4.22 0.33
N GLY A 280 -12.50 -2.99 0.32
CA GLY A 280 -12.61 -2.14 1.51
C GLY A 280 -13.51 -2.66 2.64
N VAL A 281 -14.43 -3.58 2.35
CA VAL A 281 -15.22 -4.30 3.39
C VAL A 281 -14.37 -5.30 4.19
N ASN A 282 -13.28 -5.81 3.62
CA ASN A 282 -12.31 -6.65 4.34
C ASN A 282 -11.31 -5.78 5.10
N VAL A 283 -10.70 -4.77 4.44
CA VAL A 283 -9.72 -3.88 5.09
C VAL A 283 -10.36 -3.03 6.18
N GLY A 284 -11.60 -2.56 5.98
CA GLY A 284 -12.37 -1.89 7.03
C GLY A 284 -12.53 -2.75 8.29
N ARG A 285 -12.80 -4.06 8.17
CA ARG A 285 -12.80 -4.97 9.34
C ARG A 285 -11.42 -5.07 9.99
N THR A 286 -10.37 -5.18 9.18
CA THR A 286 -8.98 -5.20 9.67
C THR A 286 -8.70 -3.97 10.53
N VAL A 287 -8.93 -2.76 9.98
CA VAL A 287 -8.75 -1.47 10.70
C VAL A 287 -9.60 -1.42 11.97
N ILE A 288 -10.90 -1.75 11.90
CA ILE A 288 -11.79 -1.79 13.09
C ILE A 288 -11.27 -2.74 14.17
N ASN A 289 -10.68 -3.88 13.79
CA ASN A 289 -10.13 -4.82 14.76
C ASN A 289 -8.83 -4.30 15.39
N GLY A 290 -7.96 -3.59 14.65
CA GLY A 290 -6.76 -2.98 15.23
C GLY A 290 -7.04 -1.75 16.10
N GLU A 291 -8.05 -0.96 15.73
CA GLU A 291 -8.62 0.12 16.56
C GLU A 291 -9.08 -0.44 17.92
N ARG A 292 -9.81 -1.58 17.91
CA ARG A 292 -10.19 -2.33 19.12
C ARG A 292 -9.02 -2.99 19.87
N LEU A 293 -7.83 -3.06 19.27
CA LEU A 293 -6.60 -3.53 19.93
C LEU A 293 -5.73 -2.37 20.45
N GLY A 294 -6.15 -1.12 20.26
CA GLY A 294 -5.45 0.07 20.74
C GLY A 294 -4.51 0.74 19.73
N GLY A 295 -4.54 0.36 18.44
CA GLY A 295 -3.75 1.03 17.40
C GLY A 295 -4.17 2.50 17.24
N THR A 296 -3.20 3.41 17.33
CA THR A 296 -3.47 4.85 17.47
C THR A 296 -3.74 5.56 16.16
N ASP A 297 -3.07 5.15 15.07
CA ASP A 297 -3.25 5.69 13.73
C ASP A 297 -3.64 4.58 12.71
N PRO A 298 -4.13 4.94 11.50
CA PRO A 298 -4.56 3.97 10.48
C PRO A 298 -3.52 2.90 10.11
N ARG A 299 -2.21 3.19 10.23
CA ARG A 299 -1.12 2.22 10.01
C ARG A 299 -1.11 1.16 11.08
N GLU A 300 -1.04 1.56 12.36
CA GLU A 300 -1.11 0.63 13.49
C GLU A 300 -2.41 -0.17 13.48
N GLN A 301 -3.55 0.50 13.25
CA GLN A 301 -4.87 -0.14 13.18
C GLN A 301 -4.94 -1.19 12.06
N TYR A 302 -4.38 -0.90 10.89
CA TYR A 302 -4.30 -1.90 9.82
C TYR A 302 -3.37 -3.06 10.20
N LEU A 303 -2.16 -2.78 10.70
CA LEU A 303 -1.10 -3.78 10.90
C LEU A 303 -1.41 -4.71 12.09
N MET A 304 -1.89 -4.16 13.22
CA MET A 304 -2.33 -4.94 14.39
C MET A 304 -3.59 -5.77 14.06
N GLY A 305 -4.57 -5.16 13.38
CA GLY A 305 -5.77 -5.86 12.94
C GLY A 305 -5.49 -6.95 11.90
N SER A 306 -4.42 -6.79 11.12
CA SER A 306 -3.94 -7.74 10.12
C SER A 306 -3.31 -8.98 10.80
N ASP A 307 -2.51 -8.80 11.84
CA ASP A 307 -2.01 -9.93 12.65
C ASP A 307 -3.11 -10.66 13.38
N PHE A 308 -4.05 -9.93 13.96
CA PHE A 308 -5.23 -10.52 14.58
C PHE A 308 -6.02 -11.37 13.58
N ALA A 309 -6.27 -10.85 12.37
CA ALA A 309 -6.90 -11.62 11.29
C ALA A 309 -6.07 -12.84 10.85
N ARG A 310 -4.73 -12.78 10.89
CA ARG A 310 -3.83 -13.92 10.61
C ARG A 310 -3.91 -14.98 11.71
N GLY A 311 -3.73 -14.59 12.98
CA GLY A 311 -3.74 -15.49 14.12
C GLY A 311 -5.07 -16.23 14.29
N LEU A 312 -6.20 -15.53 14.18
CA LEU A 312 -7.52 -16.15 14.26
C LEU A 312 -7.79 -17.17 13.15
N ARG A 313 -7.17 -17.00 11.97
CA ARG A 313 -7.25 -17.97 10.87
C ARG A 313 -6.42 -19.23 11.15
N ASN A 314 -5.31 -19.10 11.86
CA ASN A 314 -4.51 -20.24 12.31
C ASN A 314 -5.26 -21.04 13.39
N ILE A 315 -5.96 -20.37 14.32
CA ILE A 315 -6.80 -21.03 15.33
C ILE A 315 -8.03 -21.71 14.68
N SER A 316 -8.88 -20.96 13.97
CA SER A 316 -10.05 -21.53 13.29
C SER A 316 -10.67 -20.60 12.26
N ILE A 317 -10.49 -20.93 10.98
CA ILE A 317 -11.11 -20.23 9.85
C ILE A 317 -12.65 -20.20 9.94
N GLN A 318 -13.27 -21.25 10.51
CA GLN A 318 -14.73 -21.34 10.64
C GLN A 318 -15.24 -20.47 11.79
N ARG A 319 -14.71 -20.66 13.02
CA ARG A 319 -15.15 -19.96 14.24
C ARG A 319 -15.07 -18.44 14.10
N TYR A 320 -13.99 -17.95 13.51
CA TYR A 320 -13.69 -16.51 13.44
C TYR A 320 -14.00 -15.87 12.08
N ARG A 321 -14.68 -16.59 11.17
CA ARG A 321 -14.96 -16.14 9.80
C ARG A 321 -15.58 -14.74 9.71
N GLU A 322 -16.36 -14.32 10.71
CA GLU A 322 -17.02 -13.01 10.67
C GLU A 322 -16.08 -11.83 10.92
N LEU A 323 -14.94 -12.05 11.60
CA LEU A 323 -13.96 -11.01 11.92
C LEU A 323 -13.05 -10.62 10.75
N PHE A 324 -12.80 -11.53 9.79
CA PHE A 324 -11.92 -11.30 8.64
C PHE A 324 -12.51 -11.70 7.27
N ARG A 325 -13.63 -12.45 7.23
CA ARG A 325 -14.31 -12.97 6.03
C ARG A 325 -13.39 -13.62 4.99
N THR A 326 -12.99 -12.89 3.94
CA THR A 326 -12.11 -13.39 2.88
C THR A 326 -10.69 -12.83 2.93
N TYR A 327 -10.40 -11.88 3.82
CA TYR A 327 -9.04 -11.46 4.15
C TYR A 327 -8.23 -12.68 4.61
N GLY A 328 -7.03 -12.86 4.05
CA GLY A 328 -6.21 -14.05 4.27
C GLY A 328 -4.75 -13.86 3.87
N PRO A 329 -3.93 -14.93 3.78
CA PRO A 329 -2.47 -14.81 3.72
C PRO A 329 -1.90 -13.94 2.59
N ARG A 330 -2.58 -13.87 1.43
CA ARG A 330 -2.19 -12.96 0.34
C ARG A 330 -2.49 -11.50 0.66
N SER A 331 -3.65 -11.21 1.25
CA SER A 331 -4.06 -9.87 1.69
C SER A 331 -3.18 -9.37 2.83
N PHE A 332 -2.82 -10.27 3.76
CA PHE A 332 -1.89 -10.00 4.86
C PHE A 332 -0.54 -9.47 4.36
N ARG A 333 0.10 -10.19 3.42
CA ARG A 333 1.40 -9.81 2.84
C ARG A 333 1.34 -8.80 1.69
N TYR A 334 0.17 -8.29 1.28
CA TYR A 334 0.07 -7.53 0.02
C TYR A 334 0.88 -6.23 0.03
N ALA A 335 0.66 -5.36 1.03
CA ALA A 335 1.43 -4.13 1.16
C ALA A 335 2.93 -4.41 1.32
N GLU A 336 3.31 -5.41 2.12
CA GLU A 336 4.71 -5.82 2.26
C GLU A 336 5.34 -6.25 0.92
N MET A 337 4.60 -6.97 0.06
CA MET A 337 5.08 -7.35 -1.26
C MET A 337 5.31 -6.14 -2.17
N VAL A 338 4.45 -5.12 -2.10
CA VAL A 338 4.60 -3.89 -2.90
C VAL A 338 5.78 -3.06 -2.37
N PHE A 339 5.78 -2.72 -1.09
CA PHE A 339 6.86 -1.95 -0.46
C PHE A 339 8.22 -2.66 -0.52
N GLY A 340 8.25 -3.99 -0.47
CA GLY A 340 9.48 -4.76 -0.68
C GLY A 340 10.01 -4.69 -2.12
N ASN A 341 9.17 -4.36 -3.11
CA ASN A 341 9.56 -4.33 -4.52
C ASN A 341 9.83 -2.93 -5.08
N THR A 342 9.80 -1.86 -4.27
CA THR A 342 10.22 -0.51 -4.71
C THR A 342 11.67 -0.51 -5.19
N VAL A 343 12.58 -1.11 -4.41
CA VAL A 343 14.01 -1.29 -4.76
C VAL A 343 14.19 -2.04 -6.09
N ASN A 344 13.34 -3.03 -6.39
CA ASN A 344 13.38 -3.74 -7.67
C ASN A 344 12.93 -2.85 -8.84
N VAL A 345 11.99 -1.91 -8.62
CA VAL A 345 11.60 -0.92 -9.63
C VAL A 345 12.70 0.11 -9.85
N GLU A 346 13.27 0.65 -8.77
CA GLU A 346 14.42 1.58 -8.80
C GLU A 346 15.56 0.98 -9.63
N GLN A 347 15.99 -0.24 -9.28
CA GLN A 347 17.02 -0.98 -10.01
C GLN A 347 16.66 -1.21 -11.48
N LEU A 348 15.46 -1.73 -11.79
CA LEU A 348 15.05 -1.96 -13.18
C LEU A 348 14.96 -0.66 -14.01
N THR A 349 14.64 0.47 -13.39
CA THR A 349 14.54 1.77 -14.06
C THR A 349 15.92 2.35 -14.36
N LEU A 350 16.89 2.16 -13.46
CA LEU A 350 18.29 2.56 -13.62
C LEU A 350 19.06 1.66 -14.61
N GLU A 351 18.84 0.35 -14.57
CA GLU A 351 19.55 -0.63 -15.41
C GLU A 351 18.98 -0.72 -16.83
N THR A 352 17.71 -0.35 -17.06
CA THR A 352 17.09 -0.39 -18.39
C THR A 352 17.09 0.99 -19.05
N PRO A 353 17.62 1.15 -20.28
CA PRO A 353 17.47 2.37 -21.05
C PRO A 353 15.99 2.77 -21.20
N GLN A 354 15.65 3.95 -20.67
CA GLN A 354 14.29 4.48 -20.72
C GLN A 354 13.96 5.06 -22.10
N VAL A 355 12.70 4.95 -22.49
CA VAL A 355 12.18 5.28 -23.82
C VAL A 355 10.95 6.17 -23.63
N PRO A 356 10.84 7.33 -24.32
CA PRO A 356 9.65 8.17 -24.24
C PRO A 356 8.40 7.43 -24.72
N ILE A 357 7.24 7.82 -24.20
CA ILE A 357 5.94 7.36 -24.66
C ILE A 357 5.07 8.60 -24.87
N PHE A 358 4.68 8.84 -26.11
CA PHE A 358 3.66 9.84 -26.44
C PHE A 358 2.31 9.15 -26.62
N ALA A 359 1.23 9.84 -26.29
CA ALA A 359 -0.14 9.38 -26.44
C ALA A 359 -0.94 10.38 -27.30
N MET A 360 -1.53 9.90 -28.39
CA MET A 360 -2.38 10.69 -29.28
C MET A 360 -3.83 10.24 -29.17
N ARG A 361 -4.76 11.18 -29.00
CA ARG A 361 -6.21 10.90 -28.92
C ARG A 361 -6.74 10.64 -30.34
N ALA A 362 -6.88 9.36 -30.71
CA ALA A 362 -7.22 8.94 -32.06
C ALA A 362 -8.57 9.54 -32.55
N PRO A 363 -8.61 10.41 -33.57
CA PRO A 363 -9.85 11.09 -34.00
C PRO A 363 -10.80 10.15 -34.75
N ARG A 364 -10.27 9.06 -35.28
CA ARG A 364 -10.98 7.99 -36.01
C ARG A 364 -10.38 6.64 -35.66
N ASN A 365 -10.93 5.56 -36.21
CA ASN A 365 -10.27 4.26 -36.17
C ASN A 365 -8.95 4.33 -36.97
N LEU A 366 -7.84 3.87 -36.39
CA LEU A 366 -6.51 3.84 -37.00
C LEU A 366 -6.05 2.39 -37.25
N PRO A 367 -6.13 1.86 -38.48
CA PRO A 367 -5.74 0.48 -38.80
C PRO A 367 -4.25 0.21 -38.59
N LEU A 368 -3.90 -1.00 -38.14
CA LEU A 368 -2.52 -1.44 -37.96
C LEU A 368 -1.66 -1.33 -39.24
N ALA A 369 -2.27 -1.45 -40.42
CA ALA A 369 -1.57 -1.28 -41.69
C ALA A 369 -1.16 0.19 -41.93
N GLU A 370 -2.04 1.14 -41.59
CA GLU A 370 -1.78 2.58 -41.68
C GLU A 370 -0.70 3.00 -40.70
N LEU A 371 -0.84 2.60 -39.42
CA LEU A 371 0.15 2.86 -38.37
C LEU A 371 1.55 2.39 -38.78
N ARG A 372 1.68 1.17 -39.36
CA ARG A 372 2.96 0.66 -39.87
C ARG A 372 3.52 1.46 -41.05
N ALA A 373 2.68 1.85 -42.00
CA ALA A 373 3.10 2.57 -43.19
C ALA A 373 3.60 3.99 -42.87
N LYS A 374 3.04 4.61 -41.82
CA LYS A 374 3.37 5.97 -41.38
C LYS A 374 4.54 6.04 -40.39
N THR A 375 4.54 5.19 -39.37
CA THR A 375 5.59 5.18 -38.32
C THR A 375 6.85 4.41 -38.71
N GLY A 376 6.80 3.59 -39.76
CA GLY A 376 7.84 2.60 -40.09
C GLY A 376 7.99 1.46 -39.07
N LEU A 377 7.32 1.51 -37.91
CA LEU A 377 7.51 0.58 -36.81
C LEU A 377 7.04 -0.84 -37.14
N SER A 378 7.73 -1.82 -36.56
CA SER A 378 7.34 -3.22 -36.67
C SER A 378 6.01 -3.51 -35.97
N THR A 379 5.30 -4.54 -36.41
CA THR A 379 4.10 -5.05 -35.73
C THR A 379 4.38 -5.45 -34.27
N SER A 380 5.62 -5.79 -33.89
CA SER A 380 5.98 -6.07 -32.50
C SER A 380 6.05 -4.78 -31.67
N GLU A 381 6.65 -3.72 -32.21
CA GLU A 381 6.83 -2.47 -31.47
C GLU A 381 5.52 -1.69 -31.36
N LEU A 382 4.70 -1.62 -32.42
CA LEU A 382 3.35 -1.09 -32.30
C LEU A 382 2.52 -1.84 -31.24
N LYS A 383 2.73 -3.16 -31.07
CA LYS A 383 2.10 -3.99 -30.01
C LYS A 383 2.89 -4.01 -28.68
N ARG A 384 4.04 -3.35 -28.59
CA ARG A 384 4.80 -3.10 -27.36
C ARG A 384 4.28 -1.82 -26.70
N PHE A 385 4.14 -0.74 -27.48
CA PHE A 385 3.50 0.51 -27.04
C PHE A 385 1.97 0.37 -26.87
N ASN A 386 1.32 -0.45 -27.72
CA ASN A 386 -0.14 -0.67 -27.66
C ASN A 386 -0.48 -2.15 -27.44
N PRO A 387 -0.31 -2.74 -26.24
CA PRO A 387 -0.59 -4.17 -26.05
C PRO A 387 -2.08 -4.56 -26.16
N ALA A 388 -3.02 -3.62 -26.24
CA ALA A 388 -4.40 -3.89 -26.62
C ALA A 388 -4.62 -4.01 -28.15
N LEU A 389 -3.70 -3.51 -28.99
CA LEU A 389 -3.85 -3.44 -30.45
C LEU A 389 -3.95 -4.83 -31.10
N VAL A 390 -5.12 -5.11 -31.70
CA VAL A 390 -5.38 -6.34 -32.47
C VAL A 390 -5.36 -6.07 -33.98
N LYS A 391 -6.24 -5.18 -34.47
CA LYS A 391 -6.39 -4.80 -35.88
C LYS A 391 -6.31 -3.28 -36.13
N GLN A 392 -6.80 -2.48 -35.18
CA GLN A 392 -6.84 -1.01 -35.24
C GLN A 392 -6.85 -0.45 -33.81
N VAL A 393 -6.42 0.80 -33.63
CA VAL A 393 -6.79 1.60 -32.44
C VAL A 393 -8.21 2.15 -32.67
N PRO A 394 -9.15 2.04 -31.71
CA PRO A 394 -10.49 2.60 -31.84
C PRO A 394 -10.49 4.14 -31.86
N ALA A 395 -11.46 4.75 -32.55
CA ALA A 395 -11.75 6.16 -32.38
C ALA A 395 -11.94 6.53 -30.89
N ARG A 396 -11.37 7.66 -30.48
CA ARG A 396 -11.33 8.19 -29.10
C ARG A 396 -10.56 7.34 -28.08
N ALA A 397 -9.90 6.26 -28.48
CA ALA A 397 -8.85 5.64 -27.66
C ALA A 397 -7.52 6.40 -27.82
N ASN A 398 -6.51 6.05 -27.03
CA ASN A 398 -5.15 6.57 -27.19
C ASN A 398 -4.32 5.63 -28.07
N LEU A 399 -3.67 6.17 -29.09
CA LEU A 399 -2.52 5.54 -29.73
C LEU A 399 -1.27 5.93 -28.94
N TYR A 400 -0.38 4.98 -28.68
CA TYR A 400 0.90 5.20 -28.02
C TYR A 400 2.08 4.93 -28.97
N LEU A 401 3.09 5.80 -28.98
CA LEU A 401 4.28 5.73 -29.85
C LEU A 401 5.53 6.25 -29.12
N PRO A 402 6.75 5.99 -29.65
CA PRO A 402 7.99 6.60 -29.14
C PRO A 402 8.11 8.10 -29.44
N GLU A 403 7.29 8.65 -30.34
CA GLU A 403 7.30 10.05 -30.79
C GLU A 403 5.87 10.56 -30.99
N TYR A 404 5.64 11.87 -30.86
CA TYR A 404 4.35 12.49 -31.18
C TYR A 404 4.18 12.64 -32.69
N MET A 405 2.98 12.34 -33.20
CA MET A 405 2.62 12.50 -34.60
C MET A 405 1.22 13.12 -34.72
N GLU A 406 1.15 14.40 -35.08
CA GLU A 406 -0.08 15.20 -35.17
C GLU A 406 -1.18 14.53 -36.03
N GLU A 407 -0.80 13.82 -37.09
CA GLU A 407 -1.74 13.13 -37.99
C GLU A 407 -2.56 12.00 -37.33
N PHE A 408 -2.16 11.55 -36.13
CA PHE A 408 -2.92 10.59 -35.32
C PHE A 408 -3.77 11.23 -34.23
N GLY A 409 -3.79 12.56 -34.13
CA GLY A 409 -4.65 13.32 -33.21
C GLY A 409 -3.86 14.12 -32.17
N ALA A 410 -4.59 14.91 -31.38
CA ALA A 410 -4.03 15.77 -30.36
C ALA A 410 -3.22 14.97 -29.32
N ASP A 411 -2.12 15.57 -28.86
CA ASP A 411 -1.32 15.04 -27.76
C ASP A 411 -2.12 15.04 -26.45
N VAL A 412 -2.03 13.94 -25.72
CA VAL A 412 -2.61 13.71 -24.39
C VAL A 412 -1.58 13.14 -23.40
N SER A 413 -0.29 13.37 -23.67
CA SER A 413 0.88 12.98 -22.85
C SER A 413 1.07 13.92 -21.66
N PHE A 414 0.04 14.10 -20.83
CA PHE A 414 -0.02 15.06 -19.71
C PHE A 414 1.11 14.95 -18.66
N TRP A 415 1.95 13.92 -18.73
CA TRP A 415 3.10 13.69 -17.86
C TRP A 415 4.43 14.23 -18.41
N HIS A 416 4.47 14.66 -19.69
CA HIS A 416 5.63 15.35 -20.27
C HIS A 416 5.71 16.82 -19.85
N GLU A 417 4.57 17.49 -19.81
CA GLU A 417 4.45 18.90 -19.41
C GLU A 417 4.25 19.06 -17.88
N PRO A 418 4.44 20.26 -17.31
CA PRO A 418 3.99 20.56 -15.95
C PRO A 418 2.46 20.41 -15.77
N PRO A 419 1.95 20.07 -14.57
CA PRO A 419 0.50 20.03 -14.33
C PRO A 419 -0.11 21.43 -14.43
N SER A 420 -1.36 21.53 -14.89
CA SER A 420 -2.05 22.82 -14.90
C SER A 420 -2.20 23.37 -13.46
N PRO A 421 -2.10 24.69 -13.23
CA PRO A 421 -2.21 25.24 -11.87
C PRO A 421 -3.53 24.90 -11.15
N LEU A 422 -4.63 24.79 -11.92
CA LEU A 422 -5.93 24.37 -11.40
C LEU A 422 -5.92 22.89 -10.95
N PHE A 423 -5.34 22.00 -11.75
CA PHE A 423 -5.19 20.59 -11.36
C PHE A 423 -4.24 20.43 -10.17
N ALA A 424 -3.11 21.13 -10.17
CA ALA A 424 -2.13 21.09 -9.08
C ALA A 424 -2.76 21.53 -7.75
N SER A 425 -3.50 22.65 -7.74
CA SER A 425 -4.26 23.11 -6.56
C SER A 425 -5.36 22.13 -6.14
N ALA A 426 -6.12 21.58 -7.08
CA ALA A 426 -7.17 20.61 -6.77
C ALA A 426 -6.61 19.30 -6.20
N LEU A 427 -5.43 18.86 -6.65
CA LEU A 427 -4.73 17.69 -6.13
C LEU A 427 -4.12 17.95 -4.75
N ASP A 428 -3.49 19.11 -4.54
CA ASP A 428 -2.87 19.50 -3.27
C ASP A 428 -3.89 19.56 -2.14
N ASP A 429 -5.01 20.28 -2.34
CA ASP A 429 -6.14 20.30 -1.42
C ASP A 429 -6.75 18.91 -1.19
N PHE A 430 -6.74 18.04 -2.20
CA PHE A 430 -7.34 16.72 -2.12
C PHE A 430 -6.49 15.75 -1.29
N VAL A 431 -5.18 15.63 -1.56
CA VAL A 431 -4.34 14.62 -0.86
C VAL A 431 -4.24 14.90 0.64
N ARG A 432 -4.37 16.16 1.05
CA ARG A 432 -4.40 16.68 2.42
C ARG A 432 -5.72 16.46 3.17
N LEU A 433 -6.75 15.89 2.53
CA LEU A 433 -7.98 15.57 3.22
C LEU A 433 -7.71 14.51 4.30
N GLU A 434 -7.75 14.93 5.57
CA GLU A 434 -7.68 14.04 6.75
C GLU A 434 -9.04 13.93 7.49
N PRO A 435 -10.16 13.57 6.83
CA PRO A 435 -11.46 13.43 7.47
C PRO A 435 -11.59 12.15 8.32
N GLY A 436 -10.60 11.25 8.23
CA GLY A 436 -10.62 9.91 8.82
C GLY A 436 -11.43 8.90 8.00
N PHE A 437 -11.01 7.63 8.05
CA PHE A 437 -11.61 6.52 7.28
C PHE A 437 -13.14 6.40 7.45
N GLN A 438 -13.65 6.61 8.67
CA GLN A 438 -15.08 6.48 8.97
C GLN A 438 -15.93 7.50 8.21
N ARG A 439 -15.45 8.74 8.09
CA ARG A 439 -16.20 9.87 7.53
C ARG A 439 -16.41 9.76 6.03
N TRP A 440 -15.53 9.05 5.31
CA TRP A 440 -15.75 8.69 3.90
C TRP A 440 -16.99 7.80 3.67
N HIS A 441 -17.49 7.12 4.72
CA HIS A 441 -18.71 6.32 4.63
C HIS A 441 -19.97 7.09 5.01
N GLU A 442 -19.87 8.23 5.70
CA GLU A 442 -21.02 9.09 6.00
C GLU A 442 -21.59 9.74 4.73
N PRO A 443 -22.93 9.83 4.57
CA PRO A 443 -23.55 10.55 3.43
C PRO A 443 -23.16 12.03 3.35
N SER A 444 -22.99 12.68 4.52
CA SER A 444 -22.55 14.08 4.69
C SER A 444 -21.32 14.43 3.85
N PHE A 445 -20.35 13.52 3.78
CA PHE A 445 -19.06 13.75 3.12
C PHE A 445 -19.12 13.61 1.59
N GLU A 446 -20.25 13.15 1.01
CA GLU A 446 -20.40 13.13 -0.45
C GLU A 446 -20.31 14.54 -1.04
N THR A 447 -20.86 15.55 -0.38
CA THR A 447 -20.80 16.95 -0.85
C THR A 447 -19.35 17.41 -1.05
N THR A 448 -18.44 17.02 -0.15
CA THR A 448 -16.99 17.28 -0.28
C THR A 448 -16.41 16.55 -1.48
N LEU A 449 -16.67 15.24 -1.61
CA LEU A 449 -16.14 14.43 -2.72
C LEU A 449 -16.68 14.86 -4.09
N ARG A 450 -17.95 15.32 -4.18
CA ARG A 450 -18.56 15.94 -5.36
C ARG A 450 -18.07 17.36 -5.62
N GLY A 451 -17.55 18.04 -4.60
CA GLY A 451 -16.79 19.28 -4.75
C GLY A 451 -15.47 19.01 -5.49
N PHE A 452 -14.68 18.05 -5.00
CA PHE A 452 -13.42 17.66 -5.65
C PHE A 452 -13.63 17.05 -7.03
N GLN A 453 -14.63 16.18 -7.23
CA GLN A 453 -14.96 15.64 -8.56
C GLN A 453 -15.12 16.78 -9.59
N ARG A 454 -15.94 17.79 -9.27
CA ARG A 454 -16.15 18.95 -10.15
C ARG A 454 -14.87 19.77 -10.33
N ARG A 455 -14.14 20.08 -9.25
CA ARG A 455 -12.85 20.79 -9.36
C ARG A 455 -11.86 20.13 -10.32
N PHE A 456 -11.86 18.80 -10.42
CA PHE A 456 -11.05 18.07 -11.40
C PHE A 456 -11.67 18.08 -12.82
N GLU A 457 -13.00 18.01 -12.96
CA GLU A 457 -13.71 18.19 -14.24
C GLU A 457 -13.48 19.60 -14.83
N ASP A 458 -13.58 20.63 -13.99
CA ASP A 458 -13.46 22.05 -14.30
C ASP A 458 -12.03 22.46 -14.75
N THR A 459 -11.03 21.60 -14.59
CA THR A 459 -9.66 21.84 -15.12
C THR A 459 -9.59 21.75 -16.64
N GLY A 460 -10.51 20.99 -17.27
CA GLY A 460 -10.45 20.68 -18.69
C GLY A 460 -9.30 19.75 -19.14
N THR A 461 -8.47 19.23 -18.22
CA THR A 461 -7.29 18.41 -18.57
C THR A 461 -7.56 16.90 -18.54
N GLU A 462 -6.69 16.10 -19.16
CA GLU A 462 -6.82 14.64 -19.20
C GLU A 462 -6.61 14.01 -17.81
N GLU A 463 -5.64 14.49 -17.03
CA GLU A 463 -5.44 14.08 -15.64
C GLU A 463 -6.59 14.51 -14.72
N GLY A 464 -7.20 15.69 -14.96
CA GLY A 464 -8.44 16.10 -14.31
C GLY A 464 -9.61 15.16 -14.63
N ALA A 465 -9.81 14.85 -15.92
CA ALA A 465 -10.82 13.90 -16.37
C ALA A 465 -10.63 12.48 -15.79
N VAL A 466 -9.39 12.03 -15.58
CA VAL A 466 -9.09 10.77 -14.88
C VAL A 466 -9.49 10.85 -13.41
N MET A 467 -9.02 11.87 -12.67
CA MET A 467 -9.36 12.03 -11.23
C MET A 467 -10.87 12.11 -11.02
N ALA A 468 -11.56 12.90 -11.82
CA ALA A 468 -13.02 13.00 -11.85
C ALA A 468 -13.70 11.65 -12.09
N THR A 469 -13.26 10.90 -13.11
CA THR A 469 -13.81 9.59 -13.46
C THR A 469 -13.67 8.60 -12.31
N VAL A 470 -12.50 8.55 -11.67
CA VAL A 470 -12.24 7.61 -10.57
C VAL A 470 -12.92 8.06 -9.27
N LEU A 471 -12.98 9.36 -8.95
CA LEU A 471 -13.80 9.86 -7.84
C LEU A 471 -15.28 9.52 -8.05
N ARG A 472 -15.82 9.73 -9.25
CA ARG A 472 -17.22 9.39 -9.58
C ARG A 472 -17.49 7.89 -9.44
N TYR A 473 -16.52 7.03 -9.75
CA TYR A 473 -16.56 5.59 -9.50
C TYR A 473 -16.52 5.25 -8.00
N VAL A 474 -15.60 5.83 -7.24
CA VAL A 474 -15.43 5.57 -5.79
C VAL A 474 -16.64 6.05 -5.00
N ILE A 475 -17.16 7.26 -5.26
CA ILE A 475 -18.40 7.75 -4.65
C ILE A 475 -19.57 6.81 -5.01
N GLY A 476 -19.60 6.29 -6.25
CA GLY A 476 -20.57 5.27 -6.67
C GLY A 476 -20.52 4.00 -5.81
N ASP A 477 -19.33 3.44 -5.55
CA ASP A 477 -19.17 2.26 -4.68
C ASP A 477 -19.55 2.57 -3.22
N LEU A 478 -19.12 3.72 -2.69
CA LEU A 478 -19.39 4.17 -1.31
C LEU A 478 -20.89 4.40 -1.02
N ARG A 479 -21.71 4.59 -2.06
CA ARG A 479 -23.15 4.94 -1.93
C ARG A 479 -24.10 3.87 -2.43
N THR A 480 -23.70 3.04 -3.38
CA THR A 480 -24.55 1.98 -3.95
C THR A 480 -24.23 0.59 -3.42
N SER A 481 -23.11 0.41 -2.71
CA SER A 481 -22.80 -0.83 -2.01
C SER A 481 -23.22 -0.76 -0.53
N ARG A 482 -23.56 -1.92 0.06
CA ARG A 482 -23.79 -2.05 1.51
C ARG A 482 -22.51 -1.88 2.37
N ARG A 483 -21.43 -1.29 1.84
CA ARG A 483 -20.13 -1.19 2.53
C ARG A 483 -20.23 -0.42 3.86
N ALA A 484 -20.86 0.76 3.83
CA ALA A 484 -21.04 1.59 5.01
C ALA A 484 -21.87 0.86 6.08
N GLU A 485 -22.99 0.27 5.68
CA GLU A 485 -23.86 -0.55 6.54
C GLU A 485 -23.09 -1.71 7.19
N ILE A 486 -22.41 -2.55 6.38
CA ILE A 486 -21.68 -3.73 6.86
C ILE A 486 -20.55 -3.37 7.84
N LEU A 487 -19.90 -2.21 7.65
CA LEU A 487 -18.87 -1.73 8.57
C LEU A 487 -19.46 -1.11 9.84
N SER A 488 -20.62 -0.45 9.75
CA SER A 488 -21.38 0.03 10.92
C SER A 488 -21.92 -1.13 11.76
N GLU A 489 -22.63 -2.08 11.14
CA GLU A 489 -23.05 -3.36 11.75
C GLU A 489 -21.87 -4.04 12.47
N PHE A 490 -20.70 -4.11 11.82
CA PHE A 490 -19.50 -4.73 12.38
C PHE A 490 -18.87 -3.95 13.54
N ARG A 491 -19.03 -2.61 13.60
CA ARG A 491 -18.60 -1.77 14.73
C ARG A 491 -19.49 -1.98 15.95
N ILE A 492 -20.82 -1.96 15.78
CA ILE A 492 -21.77 -1.90 16.90
C ILE A 492 -22.28 -3.27 17.38
N SER A 493 -22.14 -4.34 16.60
CA SER A 493 -22.70 -5.65 16.97
C SER A 493 -22.02 -6.27 18.20
N GLU A 494 -22.78 -6.47 19.28
CA GLU A 494 -22.34 -7.17 20.48
C GLU A 494 -21.81 -8.58 20.18
N ARG A 495 -22.45 -9.32 19.27
CA ARG A 495 -22.02 -10.66 18.84
C ARG A 495 -20.64 -10.63 18.19
N ILE A 496 -20.33 -9.58 17.43
CA ILE A 496 -18.98 -9.36 16.86
C ILE A 496 -17.99 -8.99 17.97
N LEU A 497 -18.38 -8.14 18.93
CA LEU A 497 -17.52 -7.76 20.06
C LEU A 497 -17.19 -8.96 20.97
N GLN A 498 -18.16 -9.81 21.30
CA GLN A 498 -17.96 -11.05 22.06
C GLN A 498 -17.02 -12.01 21.32
N LEU A 499 -17.21 -12.17 20.00
CA LEU A 499 -16.35 -13.02 19.17
C LEU A 499 -14.92 -12.47 19.07
N PHE A 500 -14.77 -11.14 18.96
CA PHE A 500 -13.48 -10.43 19.00
C PHE A 500 -12.77 -10.65 20.34
N GLN A 501 -13.44 -10.38 21.48
CA GLN A 501 -12.89 -10.58 22.82
C GLN A 501 -12.48 -12.04 23.07
N ARG A 502 -13.29 -13.00 22.61
CA ARG A 502 -12.95 -14.42 22.63
C ARG A 502 -11.68 -14.71 21.82
N GLY A 503 -11.57 -14.13 20.62
CA GLY A 503 -10.38 -14.24 19.77
C GLY A 503 -9.11 -13.69 20.43
N VAL A 504 -9.21 -12.53 21.10
CA VAL A 504 -8.09 -11.94 21.86
C VAL A 504 -7.66 -12.86 23.01
N ARG A 505 -8.60 -13.47 23.73
CA ARG A 505 -8.29 -14.43 24.81
C ARG A 505 -7.60 -15.69 24.27
N GLU A 506 -8.16 -16.32 23.24
CA GLU A 506 -7.58 -17.55 22.67
C GLU A 506 -6.17 -17.30 22.10
N LEU A 507 -5.93 -16.17 21.43
CA LEU A 507 -4.59 -15.79 20.96
C LEU A 507 -3.59 -15.56 22.10
N ARG A 508 -3.99 -14.88 23.18
CA ARG A 508 -3.14 -14.70 24.37
C ARG A 508 -2.77 -16.03 25.02
N THR A 509 -3.69 -17.00 25.07
CA THR A 509 -3.38 -18.34 25.60
C THR A 509 -2.49 -19.15 24.67
N SER A 510 -2.53 -18.95 23.36
CA SER A 510 -1.59 -19.60 22.43
C SER A 510 -0.16 -19.11 22.62
N VAL A 511 0.04 -17.80 22.81
CA VAL A 511 1.37 -17.17 22.98
C VAL A 511 2.01 -17.45 24.36
N VAL A 512 1.26 -18.06 25.29
CA VAL A 512 1.75 -18.45 26.63
C VAL A 512 1.82 -19.99 26.78
N GLY A 513 1.53 -20.73 25.69
CA GLY A 513 1.66 -22.18 25.59
C GLY A 513 2.77 -22.65 24.65
N GLU A 514 3.57 -21.72 24.15
CA GLU A 514 4.83 -21.89 23.41
C GLU A 514 5.99 -21.41 24.31
#